data_AF-A0A960B4B9-F1
#
_entry.id   AF-A0A960B4B9-F1
#
_cell.length_a   1.000
_cell.length_b   1.000
_cell.length_c   1.000
_cell.angle_alpha   90.00
_cell.angle_beta   90.00
_cell.angle_gamma   90.00
#
_symmetry.space_group_name_H-M   'P 1'
#
loop_
_entity.id
_entity.type
_entity.pdbx_description
1 polymer ?
#
loop_
_entity_poly.entity_id
_entity_poly.type
_entity_poly.pdbx_seq_one_letter_code
_entity_poly.pdbx_strand_id
1 'polypeptide(L)'
;AEALQDDSGPGGIDGVRAIVAEEVAAFLSARRAAQVTPTVVALRSMATEVVEAELERLESRLPDLDAIARAELRQTVQRVADKLMHQPTVRIKQLAAEGGRVSYATALAELFSLDPDAVSAVTRPEGLS
;
A
#
# COMPACT_ATOMS: atom_id res chain seq x y z
N ALA A 1 -24.15 -22.95 -50.33
CA ALA A 1 -23.60 -21.90 -49.46
C ALA A 1 -24.24 -22.07 -48.10
N GLU A 2 -23.61 -22.86 -47.26
CA GLU A 2 -24.10 -23.20 -45.92
C GLU A 2 -23.80 -22.01 -45.02
N ALA A 3 -24.85 -21.42 -44.45
CA ALA A 3 -24.77 -20.23 -43.63
C ALA A 3 -23.92 -20.54 -42.39
N LEU A 4 -22.86 -19.76 -42.20
CA LEU A 4 -22.05 -19.70 -40.99
C LEU A 4 -23.00 -19.48 -39.81
N GLN A 5 -23.30 -20.56 -39.09
CA GLN A 5 -24.04 -20.49 -37.85
C GLN A 5 -23.19 -19.69 -36.88
N ASP A 6 -23.75 -18.54 -36.54
CA ASP A 6 -23.27 -17.59 -35.56
C ASP A 6 -22.91 -18.31 -34.27
N ASP A 7 -21.61 -18.41 -34.00
CA ASP A 7 -20.99 -18.95 -32.79
C ASP A 7 -21.17 -17.97 -31.61
N SER A 8 -22.39 -17.42 -31.48
CA SER A 8 -22.83 -16.41 -30.51
C SER A 8 -23.57 -17.04 -29.32
N GLY A 9 -23.50 -18.37 -29.17
CA GLY A 9 -23.92 -19.04 -27.94
C GLY A 9 -22.97 -18.76 -26.76
N PRO A 10 -23.40 -18.96 -25.50
CA PRO A 10 -22.60 -18.73 -24.29
C PRO A 10 -21.29 -19.56 -24.17
N GLY A 11 -20.90 -20.30 -25.21
CA GLY A 11 -19.64 -21.03 -25.34
C GLY A 11 -18.90 -20.83 -26.67
N GLY A 12 -19.32 -19.90 -27.51
CA GLY A 12 -18.65 -19.62 -28.78
C GLY A 12 -17.44 -18.68 -28.67
N ILE A 13 -16.75 -18.42 -29.78
CA ILE A 13 -15.48 -17.69 -29.87
C ILE A 13 -15.52 -16.36 -29.13
N ASP A 14 -16.62 -15.62 -29.19
CA ASP A 14 -16.77 -14.34 -28.49
C ASP A 14 -16.89 -14.51 -26.97
N GLY A 15 -17.60 -15.54 -26.51
CA GLY A 15 -17.64 -15.91 -25.10
C GLY A 15 -16.28 -16.37 -24.58
N VAL A 16 -15.57 -17.20 -25.36
CA VAL A 16 -14.19 -17.63 -25.05
C VAL A 16 -13.26 -16.41 -25.00
N ARG A 17 -13.37 -15.47 -25.94
CA ARG A 17 -12.56 -14.25 -25.96
C ARG A 17 -12.82 -13.37 -24.74
N ALA A 18 -14.08 -13.25 -24.30
CA ALA A 18 -14.43 -12.50 -23.10
C ALA A 18 -13.79 -13.12 -21.84
N ILE A 19 -13.88 -14.43 -21.68
CA ILE A 19 -13.25 -15.15 -20.56
C ILE A 19 -11.73 -14.95 -20.58
N VAL A 20 -11.08 -15.13 -21.74
CA VAL A 20 -9.63 -14.93 -21.87
C VAL A 20 -9.24 -13.48 -21.55
N ALA A 21 -10.04 -12.50 -21.97
CA ALA A 21 -9.77 -11.10 -21.65
C ALA A 21 -9.85 -10.81 -20.14
N GLU A 22 -10.85 -11.37 -19.45
CA GLU A 22 -10.99 -11.28 -17.99
C GLU A 22 -9.80 -11.90 -17.27
N GLU A 23 -9.40 -13.11 -17.65
CA GLU A 23 -8.26 -13.83 -17.06
C GLU A 23 -6.94 -13.08 -17.29
N VAL A 24 -6.72 -12.54 -18.50
CA VAL A 24 -5.53 -11.72 -18.79
C VAL A 24 -5.53 -10.44 -17.95
N ALA A 25 -6.67 -9.78 -17.77
CA ALA A 25 -6.78 -8.60 -16.92
C ALA A 25 -6.47 -8.92 -15.45
N ALA A 26 -7.03 -10.01 -14.92
CA ALA A 26 -6.77 -10.49 -13.56
C ALA A 26 -5.29 -10.84 -13.37
N PHE A 27 -4.69 -11.57 -14.31
CA PHE A 27 -3.28 -11.94 -14.29
C PHE A 27 -2.36 -10.70 -14.28
N LEU A 28 -2.62 -9.73 -15.16
CA LEU A 28 -1.81 -8.51 -15.23
C LEU A 28 -1.94 -7.67 -13.96
N SER A 29 -3.12 -7.60 -13.35
CA SER A 29 -3.34 -6.95 -12.06
C SER A 29 -2.54 -7.62 -10.94
N ALA A 30 -2.65 -8.95 -10.83
CA ALA A 30 -1.90 -9.73 -9.84
C ALA A 30 -0.37 -9.56 -10.01
N ARG A 31 0.11 -9.56 -11.25
CA ARG A 31 1.54 -9.33 -11.55
C ARG A 31 2.01 -7.95 -11.12
N ARG A 32 1.22 -6.89 -11.34
CA ARG A 32 1.57 -5.53 -10.86
C ARG A 32 1.55 -5.45 -9.34
N ALA A 33 0.57 -6.06 -8.68
CA ALA A 33 0.53 -6.15 -7.23
C ALA A 33 1.76 -6.89 -6.65
N ALA A 34 2.22 -7.95 -7.32
CA ALA A 34 3.44 -8.66 -6.91
C ALA A 34 4.70 -7.77 -7.01
N GLN A 35 4.81 -6.92 -8.04
CA GLN A 35 5.96 -6.03 -8.25
C GLN A 35 6.18 -5.01 -7.12
N VAL A 36 5.13 -4.62 -6.39
CA VAL A 36 5.24 -3.66 -5.28
C VAL A 36 5.52 -4.31 -3.92
N THR A 37 5.54 -5.65 -3.87
CA THR A 37 5.83 -6.40 -2.63
C THR A 37 7.18 -6.01 -2.01
N PRO A 38 8.30 -5.90 -2.76
CA PRO A 38 9.59 -5.49 -2.18
C PRO A 38 9.52 -4.09 -1.55
N THR A 39 8.78 -3.16 -2.16
CA THR A 39 8.60 -1.79 -1.64
C THR A 39 7.82 -1.80 -0.33
N VAL A 40 6.75 -2.60 -0.23
CA VAL A 40 5.99 -2.77 1.02
C VAL A 40 6.87 -3.38 2.12
N VAL A 41 7.69 -4.37 1.78
CA VAL A 41 8.63 -4.98 2.73
C VAL A 41 9.62 -3.93 3.24
N ALA A 42 10.24 -3.17 2.33
CA ALA A 42 11.18 -2.11 2.70
C ALA A 42 10.53 -1.05 3.62
N LEU A 43 9.29 -0.63 3.32
CA LEU A 43 8.56 0.33 4.15
C LEU A 43 8.30 -0.22 5.55
N ARG A 44 7.90 -1.49 5.67
CA ARG A 44 7.69 -2.13 6.97
C ARG A 44 8.99 -2.29 7.75
N SER A 45 10.09 -2.65 7.10
CA SER A 45 11.41 -2.71 7.73
C SER A 45 11.82 -1.35 8.29
N MET A 46 11.67 -0.28 7.52
CA MET A 46 11.93 1.09 7.99
C MET A 46 11.09 1.44 9.23
N ALA A 47 9.79 1.09 9.24
CA ALA A 47 8.94 1.33 10.40
C ALA A 47 9.41 0.54 11.64
N THR A 48 9.81 -0.71 11.47
CA THR A 48 10.37 -1.53 12.56
C THR A 48 11.67 -0.92 13.10
N GLU A 49 12.58 -0.49 12.23
CA GLU A 49 13.84 0.15 12.63
C GLU A 49 13.62 1.42 13.47
N VAL A 50 12.65 2.26 13.09
CA VAL A 50 12.28 3.46 13.86
C VAL A 50 11.73 3.08 15.24
N VAL A 51 10.89 2.05 15.31
CA VAL A 51 10.33 1.59 16.58
C VAL A 51 11.43 1.08 17.52
N GLU A 52 12.33 0.24 17.02
CA GLU A 52 13.43 -0.30 17.84
C GLU A 52 14.35 0.83 18.33
N ALA A 53 14.71 1.78 17.47
CA ALA A 53 15.53 2.94 17.86
C ALA A 53 14.87 3.78 18.98
N GLU A 54 13.56 4.00 18.93
CA GLU A 54 12.85 4.73 19.99
C GLU A 54 12.73 3.92 21.29
N LEU A 55 12.62 2.61 21.21
CA LEU A 55 12.61 1.74 22.39
C LEU A 55 13.98 1.71 23.07
N GLU A 56 15.08 1.61 22.31
CA GLU A 56 16.44 1.73 22.84
C GLU A 56 16.67 3.09 23.51
N ARG A 57 16.22 4.17 22.86
CA ARG A 57 16.29 5.53 23.43
C ARG A 57 15.52 5.61 24.74
N LEU A 58 14.34 4.99 24.82
CA LEU A 58 13.56 4.94 26.06
C LEU A 58 14.28 4.15 27.15
N GLU A 59 14.85 3.00 26.82
CA GLU A 59 15.59 2.16 27.78
C GLU A 59 16.76 2.93 28.41
N SER A 60 17.49 3.72 27.61
CA SER A 60 18.56 4.59 28.13
C SER A 60 18.06 5.73 29.04
N ARG A 61 16.85 6.26 28.78
CA ARG A 61 16.27 7.38 29.54
C ARG A 61 15.56 6.95 30.81
N LEU A 62 15.05 5.73 30.85
CA LEU A 62 14.27 5.16 31.95
C LEU A 62 14.83 3.78 32.36
N PRO A 63 16.07 3.74 32.91
CA PRO A 63 16.71 2.48 33.27
C PRO A 63 15.92 1.71 34.34
N ASP A 64 15.27 2.42 35.26
CA ASP A 64 14.52 1.84 36.38
C ASP A 64 13.07 1.46 36.03
N LEU A 65 12.68 1.56 34.75
CA LEU A 65 11.33 1.15 34.33
C LEU A 65 11.16 -0.36 34.53
N ASP A 66 10.06 -0.73 35.19
CA ASP A 66 9.70 -2.13 35.42
C ASP A 66 9.56 -2.91 34.09
N ALA A 67 9.90 -4.20 34.13
CA ALA A 67 9.92 -5.07 32.95
C ALA A 67 8.53 -5.25 32.32
N ILE A 68 7.47 -5.30 33.14
CA ILE A 68 6.08 -5.42 32.64
C ILE A 68 5.69 -4.14 31.91
N ALA A 69 5.93 -2.98 32.53
CA ALA A 69 5.66 -1.69 31.91
C ALA A 69 6.44 -1.50 30.60
N ARG A 70 7.71 -1.93 30.55
CA ARG A 70 8.54 -1.90 29.33
C ARG A 70 7.95 -2.77 28.22
N ALA A 71 7.46 -3.96 28.54
CA ALA A 71 6.83 -4.85 27.57
C ALA A 71 5.51 -4.27 27.02
N GLU A 72 4.66 -3.72 27.89
CA GLU A 72 3.40 -3.07 27.49
C GLU A 72 3.64 -1.87 26.58
N LEU A 73 4.67 -1.08 26.86
CA LEU A 73 5.01 0.07 26.03
C LEU A 73 5.56 -0.36 24.67
N ARG A 74 6.46 -1.34 24.62
CA ARG A 74 6.94 -1.96 23.37
C ARG A 74 5.77 -2.44 22.52
N GLN A 75 4.85 -3.21 23.10
CA GLN A 75 3.69 -3.72 22.39
C GLN A 75 2.76 -2.60 21.91
N THR A 76 2.61 -1.53 22.69
CA THR A 76 1.82 -0.37 22.31
C THR A 76 2.42 0.39 21.13
N VAL A 77 3.74 0.63 21.14
CA VAL A 77 4.44 1.27 20.03
C VAL A 77 4.37 0.42 18.76
N GLN A 78 4.59 -0.88 18.86
CA GLN A 78 4.44 -1.80 17.72
C GLN A 78 3.00 -1.79 17.17
N ARG A 79 1.98 -1.83 18.02
CA ARG A 79 0.58 -1.70 17.58
C ARG A 79 0.30 -0.38 16.87
N VAL A 80 0.89 0.72 17.32
CA VAL A 80 0.75 2.02 16.65
C VAL A 80 1.40 1.99 15.28
N ALA A 81 2.64 1.49 15.18
CA ALA A 81 3.35 1.36 13.90
C ALA A 81 2.58 0.46 12.93
N ASP A 82 2.08 -0.69 13.38
CA ASP A 82 1.27 -1.60 12.56
C ASP A 82 -0.01 -0.91 12.04
N LYS A 83 -0.71 -0.16 12.90
CA LYS A 83 -1.90 0.61 12.51
C LYS A 83 -1.58 1.68 11.49
N LEU A 84 -0.47 2.42 11.67
CA LEU A 84 -0.03 3.43 10.72
C LEU A 84 0.39 2.83 9.38
N MET A 85 1.00 1.64 9.38
CA MET A 85 1.46 0.96 8.16
C MET A 85 0.36 0.20 7.41
N HIS A 86 -0.80 -0.02 8.03
CA HIS A 86 -1.90 -0.72 7.39
C HIS A 86 -2.39 0.01 6.12
N GLN A 87 -2.75 1.29 6.23
CA GLN A 87 -3.27 2.06 5.09
C GLN A 87 -2.26 2.21 3.94
N PRO A 88 -0.99 2.59 4.18
CA PRO A 88 0.02 2.65 3.13
C PRO A 88 0.21 1.32 2.42
N THR A 89 0.26 0.22 3.19
CA THR A 89 0.44 -1.12 2.61
C THR A 89 -0.71 -1.51 1.70
N VAL A 90 -1.95 -1.19 2.07
CA VAL A 90 -3.14 -1.46 1.25
C VAL A 90 -3.14 -0.58 0.01
N ARG A 91 -2.87 0.72 0.16
CA ARG A 91 -2.91 1.67 -0.96
C ARG A 91 -1.81 1.44 -2.00
N ILE A 92 -0.58 1.08 -1.60
CA ILE A 92 0.48 0.68 -2.54
C ILE A 92 0.00 -0.43 -3.47
N LYS A 93 -0.69 -1.43 -2.91
CA LYS A 93 -1.19 -2.57 -3.69
C LYS A 93 -2.32 -2.18 -4.65
N GLN A 94 -3.23 -1.31 -4.22
CA GLN A 94 -4.32 -0.80 -5.05
C GLN A 94 -3.78 0.04 -6.22
N LEU A 95 -2.87 0.98 -5.95
CA LEU A 95 -2.24 1.82 -6.97
C LEU A 95 -1.49 1.00 -8.02
N ALA A 96 -0.82 -0.08 -7.60
CA ALA A 96 -0.18 -1.01 -8.52
C ALA A 96 -1.19 -1.71 -9.43
N ALA A 97 -2.36 -2.08 -8.90
CA ALA A 97 -3.42 -2.72 -9.69
C ALA A 97 -4.04 -1.75 -10.73
N GLU A 98 -4.24 -0.49 -10.35
CA GLU A 98 -4.87 0.58 -11.15
C GLU A 98 -3.99 1.11 -12.31
N GLY A 99 -2.67 0.91 -12.26
CA GLY A 99 -1.76 1.21 -13.38
C GLY A 99 -1.54 2.71 -13.69
N GLY A 100 -1.90 3.61 -12.78
CA GLY A 100 -1.92 5.05 -12.99
C GLY A 100 -0.65 5.82 -12.60
N ARG A 101 -0.37 6.90 -13.35
CA ARG A 101 0.64 7.93 -13.01
C ARG A 101 0.03 8.90 -12.00
N VAL A 102 0.25 8.66 -10.71
CA VAL A 102 -0.19 9.55 -9.62
C VAL A 102 0.94 10.51 -9.25
N SER A 103 0.62 11.78 -8.98
CA SER A 103 1.61 12.77 -8.52
C SER A 103 2.20 12.34 -7.17
N TYR A 104 3.44 12.72 -6.85
CA TYR A 104 4.09 12.31 -5.59
C TYR A 104 3.32 12.74 -4.33
N ALA A 105 2.76 13.96 -4.33
CA ALA A 105 1.95 14.47 -3.21
C ALA A 105 0.62 13.70 -3.08
N THR A 106 -0.04 13.41 -4.20
CA THR A 106 -1.25 12.57 -4.22
C THR A 106 -0.94 11.15 -3.77
N ALA A 107 0.20 10.59 -4.18
CA ALA A 107 0.64 9.28 -3.74
C ALA A 107 0.86 9.26 -2.23
N LEU A 108 1.57 10.23 -1.65
CA LEU A 108 1.76 10.31 -0.19
C LEU A 108 0.45 10.51 0.58
N ALA A 109 -0.43 11.39 0.11
CA ALA A 109 -1.73 11.61 0.73
C ALA A 109 -2.58 10.34 0.72
N GLU A 110 -2.62 9.63 -0.40
CA GLU A 110 -3.33 8.36 -0.50
C GLU A 110 -2.69 7.27 0.36
N LEU A 111 -1.35 7.18 0.37
CA LEU A 111 -0.61 6.18 1.13
C LEU A 111 -0.91 6.32 2.62
N PHE A 112 -0.83 7.52 3.17
CA PHE A 112 -1.05 7.73 4.60
C PHE A 112 -2.48 8.11 4.95
N SER A 113 -3.42 8.02 4.00
CA SER A 113 -4.80 8.49 4.13
C SER A 113 -4.89 9.91 4.74
N LEU A 114 -3.98 10.78 4.31
CA LEU A 114 -3.90 12.16 4.76
C LEU A 114 -4.85 13.04 3.96
N ASP A 115 -5.27 14.13 4.57
CA ASP A 115 -5.96 15.21 3.86
C ASP A 115 -5.02 15.79 2.77
N PRO A 116 -5.41 15.73 1.48
CA PRO A 116 -4.62 16.27 0.38
C PRO A 116 -4.33 17.77 0.52
N ASP A 117 -5.23 18.53 1.15
CA ASP A 117 -5.04 19.96 1.40
C ASP A 117 -3.97 20.19 2.47
N ALA A 118 -3.92 19.33 3.49
CA ALA A 118 -2.86 19.36 4.51
C ALA A 118 -1.48 19.01 3.91
N VAL A 119 -1.41 18.01 3.02
CA VAL A 119 -0.16 17.65 2.33
C VAL A 119 0.29 18.77 1.38
N SER A 120 -0.65 19.39 0.66
CA SER A 120 -0.39 20.50 -0.26
C SER A 120 0.02 21.80 0.44
N ALA A 121 -0.41 22.01 1.69
CA ALA A 121 0.03 23.13 2.52
C ALA A 121 1.51 23.04 2.88
N VAL A 122 2.00 21.83 3.20
CA VAL A 122 3.40 21.59 3.61
C VAL A 122 4.36 21.46 2.43
N THR A 123 3.87 21.02 1.27
CA THR A 123 4.69 20.87 0.05
C THR A 123 4.78 22.14 -0.80
N ARG A 124 3.92 23.14 -0.55
CA ARG A 124 4.15 24.49 -1.06
C ARG A 124 5.38 25.06 -0.33
N PRO A 125 6.43 25.50 -1.04
CA PRO A 125 7.51 26.21 -0.38
C PRO A 125 6.90 27.47 0.23
N GLU A 126 6.94 27.57 1.55
CA GLU A 126 6.54 28.81 2.22
C GLU A 126 7.45 29.93 1.74
N GLY A 127 6.89 30.84 0.94
CA GLY A 127 7.55 32.06 0.46
C GLY A 127 7.80 32.08 -1.04
N LEU A 128 6.80 32.49 -1.82
CA LEU A 128 6.91 33.38 -2.99
C LEU A 128 5.52 33.66 -3.58
N SER A 129 4.74 34.46 -2.85
CA SER A 129 4.08 35.71 -3.31
C SER A 129 2.92 36.08 -2.39
#